data_AF-A0A2U1UXD8-F1
#
_entry.id   AF-A0A2U1UXD8-F1
#
_cell.length_a   1.000
_cell.length_b   1.000
_cell.length_c   1.000
_cell.angle_alpha   90.00
_cell.angle_beta   90.00
_cell.angle_gamma   90.00
#
_symmetry.space_group_name_H-M   'P 1'
#
loop_
_entity.id
_entity.type
_entity.pdbx_description
1 polymer ?
#
loop_
_entity_poly.entity_id
_entity_poly.type
_entity_poly.pdbx_seq_one_letter_code
_entity_poly.pdbx_strand_id
1 'polypeptide(L)'
;MIETLQTQPSFLPEGSTFQQILLRCSQDCKVDDEVAAYVMGIRVGQTRLQGDFKVGDRVSVPVRYLPMVELPATIRLSSRDSSVGDVEALVLKTPDAAAALVGPGEIMVERLGFNQGMLRGYAVNRVNGLSSPMLFARLNGLLMRPVAVERPRLLDDGGCSFGFAVQLYPTDMGENGFSIALHVVGEDVPIANFQYMRNDGDEQTKRILALESRLAQAQQMTSLQIAALTSDFRKRLDAQQERIDAFIDYASCLLFDQLAVEPVGEATSLPLEPDESMRARMAAFRQLVYDAPKAKVEMTAASPVHAPMVELPPHSEAYSFGWYDVEGDEAGEFRWMGQIGMVQNPAPARQPEQLTIRLRHVFKVAVPMLRLFLDTQEVEATITPANAPDVYLVEVQQAFDAPPLPHFQTLRIDSFVAGSPSEAEDSTDTRILSVAISSIFINYL
;
A
#
# COMPACT_ATOMS: atom_id res chain seq x y z
N MET A 1 -20.42 43.28 12.37
CA MET A 1 -19.09 43.16 11.72
C MET A 1 -18.13 42.73 12.80
N ILE A 2 -17.85 41.43 12.87
CA ILE A 2 -16.82 40.89 13.77
C ILE A 2 -15.59 40.75 12.89
N GLU A 3 -14.61 41.62 13.09
CA GLU A 3 -13.27 41.47 12.54
C GLU A 3 -12.69 40.18 13.11
N THR A 4 -12.66 39.12 12.30
CA THR A 4 -11.82 37.96 12.56
C THR A 4 -10.37 38.41 12.53
N LEU A 5 -9.80 38.64 13.72
CA LEU A 5 -8.36 38.70 13.93
C LEU A 5 -7.73 37.46 13.27
N GLN A 6 -7.14 37.66 12.10
CA GLN A 6 -6.31 36.63 11.47
C GLN A 6 -5.04 36.51 12.32
N THR A 7 -5.07 35.66 13.35
CA THR A 7 -3.87 35.17 14.02
C THR A 7 -2.99 34.54 12.96
N GLN A 8 -1.86 35.18 12.65
CA GLN A 8 -0.86 34.61 11.77
C GLN A 8 -0.34 33.30 12.40
N PRO A 9 -0.20 32.23 11.62
CA PRO A 9 0.28 30.96 12.15
C PRO A 9 1.73 31.09 12.62
N SER A 10 2.00 30.54 13.80
CA SER A 10 3.32 30.57 14.43
C SER A 10 4.35 29.72 13.71
N PHE A 11 3.92 28.75 12.90
CA PHE A 11 4.78 27.89 12.10
C PHE A 11 4.41 27.93 10.62
N LEU A 12 5.42 28.03 9.76
CA LEU A 12 5.29 28.03 8.31
C LEU A 12 6.07 26.87 7.69
N PRO A 13 5.57 26.23 6.62
CA PRO A 13 6.31 25.17 5.94
C PRO A 13 7.56 25.73 5.25
N GLU A 14 8.71 25.11 5.50
CA GLU A 14 10.01 25.47 4.89
C GLU A 14 10.39 24.51 3.75
N GLY A 15 10.01 23.24 3.86
CA GLY A 15 10.31 22.21 2.86
C GLY A 15 10.08 20.79 3.37
N SER A 16 10.74 19.81 2.76
CA SER A 16 10.67 18.40 3.16
C SER A 16 12.02 17.72 3.09
N THR A 17 12.25 16.77 3.99
CA THR A 17 13.36 15.82 4.00
C THR A 17 12.81 14.40 4.01
N PHE A 18 13.68 13.39 3.90
CA PHE A 18 13.24 11.99 3.96
C PHE A 18 12.42 11.72 5.23
N GLN A 19 11.19 11.25 5.03
CA GLN A 19 10.14 10.96 6.00
C GLN A 19 9.68 12.15 6.86
N GLN A 20 9.96 13.39 6.47
CA GLN A 20 9.68 14.56 7.31
C GLN A 20 9.30 15.80 6.49
N ILE A 21 8.29 16.53 6.97
CA ILE A 21 7.98 17.89 6.52
C ILE A 21 8.56 18.87 7.53
N LEU A 22 9.33 19.84 7.05
CA LEU A 22 9.99 20.84 7.88
C LEU A 22 9.12 22.09 8.01
N LEU A 23 8.92 22.48 9.26
CA LEU A 23 8.27 23.72 9.68
C LEU A 23 9.32 24.65 10.27
N ARG A 24 9.16 25.95 10.03
CA ARG A 24 9.95 27.01 10.63
C ARG A 24 9.05 27.91 11.47
N CYS A 25 9.49 28.18 12.69
CA CYS A 25 8.85 29.10 13.60
C CYS A 25 8.99 30.55 13.08
N SER A 26 7.88 31.26 12.94
CA SER A 26 7.81 32.62 12.37
C SER A 26 7.89 33.71 13.44
N GLN A 27 7.54 33.40 14.68
CA GLN A 27 7.47 34.31 15.83
C GLN A 27 7.82 33.58 17.12
N ASP A 28 8.41 34.28 18.09
CA ASP A 28 8.66 33.71 19.42
C ASP A 28 7.31 33.34 20.05
N CYS A 29 7.12 32.07 20.38
CA CYS A 29 5.83 31.58 20.86
C CYS A 29 5.98 30.39 21.80
N LYS A 30 5.00 30.23 22.69
CA LYS A 30 4.83 29.03 23.50
C LYS A 30 3.69 28.21 22.92
N VAL A 31 3.96 26.97 22.57
CA VAL A 31 3.00 26.09 21.90
C VAL A 31 2.91 24.76 22.63
N ASP A 32 1.68 24.31 22.87
CA ASP A 32 1.34 22.94 23.25
C ASP A 32 0.19 22.51 22.34
N ASP A 33 0.52 22.12 21.11
CA ASP A 33 -0.44 21.84 20.05
C ASP A 33 -0.05 20.58 19.29
N GLU A 34 -1.00 20.00 18.59
CA GLU A 34 -0.83 18.80 17.79
C GLU A 34 -0.96 19.14 16.31
N VAL A 35 0.13 18.94 15.57
CA VAL A 35 0.18 19.19 14.13
C VAL A 35 0.07 17.85 13.41
N ALA A 36 -0.90 17.75 12.51
CA ALA A 36 -1.12 16.58 11.69
C ALA A 36 -1.04 16.92 10.20
N ALA A 37 -0.42 16.01 9.44
CA ALA A 37 -0.30 16.07 8.00
C ALA A 37 -1.39 15.23 7.34
N TYR A 38 -2.06 15.79 6.34
CA TYR A 38 -3.16 15.17 5.62
C TYR A 38 -2.93 15.20 4.11
N VAL A 39 -3.29 14.11 3.45
CA VAL A 39 -3.36 14.01 1.99
C VAL A 39 -4.78 13.61 1.61
N MET A 40 -5.50 14.47 0.89
CA MET A 40 -6.91 14.23 0.53
C MET A 40 -7.80 13.85 1.72
N GLY A 41 -7.50 14.40 2.92
CA GLY A 41 -8.22 14.09 4.17
C GLY A 41 -7.73 12.86 4.94
N ILE A 42 -6.79 12.08 4.39
CA ILE A 42 -6.16 10.94 5.06
C ILE A 42 -4.95 11.44 5.86
N ARG A 43 -4.91 11.17 7.17
CA ARG A 43 -3.79 11.55 8.03
C ARG A 43 -2.57 10.69 7.75
N VAL A 44 -1.48 11.30 7.30
CA VAL A 44 -0.21 10.61 6.94
C VAL A 44 0.91 10.79 7.96
N GLY A 45 0.72 11.72 8.91
CA GLY A 45 1.76 12.12 9.85
C GLY A 45 1.20 12.95 11.00
N GLN A 46 1.89 12.92 12.15
CA GLN A 46 1.51 13.67 13.35
C GLN A 46 2.71 13.92 14.25
N THR A 47 2.81 15.13 14.79
CA THR A 47 3.77 15.55 15.80
C THR A 47 3.06 16.41 16.84
N ARG A 48 3.40 16.22 18.11
CA ARG A 48 3.04 17.16 19.17
C ARG A 48 4.14 18.20 19.32
N LEU A 49 3.79 19.47 19.17
CA LEU A 49 4.65 20.61 19.44
C LEU A 49 4.45 21.03 20.89
N GLN A 50 5.47 20.88 21.73
CA GLN A 50 5.39 21.28 23.13
C GLN A 50 6.66 22.03 23.54
N GLY A 51 6.52 23.30 23.92
CA GLY A 51 7.64 24.10 24.43
C GLY A 51 7.58 25.57 24.06
N ASP A 52 8.66 26.27 24.40
CA ASP A 52 8.93 27.64 23.99
C ASP A 52 9.82 27.61 22.74
N PHE A 53 9.36 28.21 21.65
CA PHE A 53 10.05 28.24 20.35
C PHE A 53 10.44 29.67 20.01
N LYS A 54 11.64 29.83 19.46
CA LYS A 54 12.16 31.11 18.95
C LYS A 54 11.96 31.22 17.45
N VAL A 55 11.94 32.46 16.95
CA VAL A 55 11.95 32.75 15.51
C VAL A 55 13.11 32.00 14.84
N GLY A 56 12.79 31.22 13.83
CA GLY A 56 13.76 30.44 13.06
C GLY A 56 13.97 29.01 13.55
N ASP A 57 13.42 28.61 14.70
CA ASP A 57 13.46 27.22 15.14
C ASP A 57 12.75 26.32 14.14
N ARG A 58 13.32 25.13 13.94
CA ARG A 58 12.83 24.14 12.98
C ARG A 58 12.19 22.98 13.71
N VAL A 59 11.02 22.56 13.21
CA VAL A 59 10.35 21.36 13.71
C VAL A 59 9.95 20.47 12.55
N SER A 60 10.03 19.16 12.75
CA SER A 60 9.68 18.18 11.74
C SER A 60 8.36 17.47 12.07
N VAL A 61 7.52 17.33 11.05
CA VAL A 61 6.31 16.51 11.09
C VAL A 61 6.62 15.22 10.31
N PRO A 62 6.64 14.04 10.96
CA PRO A 62 7.01 12.81 10.30
C PRO A 62 5.91 12.35 9.35
N VAL A 63 6.27 11.99 8.13
CA VAL A 63 5.39 11.38 7.13
C VAL A 63 5.92 9.98 6.85
N ARG A 64 5.26 8.97 7.43
CA ARG A 64 5.76 7.58 7.40
C ARG A 64 5.21 6.75 6.24
N TYR A 65 4.08 7.16 5.68
CA TYR A 65 3.45 6.49 4.56
C TYR A 65 2.72 7.49 3.67
N LEU A 66 2.45 7.10 2.42
CA LEU A 66 1.58 7.83 1.51
C LEU A 66 0.45 6.91 1.02
N PRO A 67 -0.82 7.32 1.13
CA PRO A 67 -1.94 6.59 0.53
C PRO A 67 -1.88 6.69 -0.99
N MET A 68 -2.48 5.71 -1.68
CA MET A 68 -2.71 5.78 -3.12
C MET A 68 -3.73 6.88 -3.44
N VAL A 69 -3.27 7.97 -4.05
CA VAL A 69 -4.09 9.10 -4.51
C VAL A 69 -3.68 9.49 -5.91
N GLU A 70 -4.56 10.15 -6.66
CA GLU A 70 -4.17 10.67 -7.97
C GLU A 70 -3.19 11.83 -7.83
N LEU A 71 -2.16 11.85 -8.68
CA LEU A 71 -1.20 12.95 -8.74
C LEU A 71 -1.70 14.03 -9.72
N PRO A 72 -1.49 15.32 -9.44
CA PRO A 72 -0.74 15.87 -8.29
C PRO A 72 -1.55 15.87 -6.99
N ALA A 73 -0.89 15.53 -5.87
CA ALA A 73 -1.50 15.48 -4.54
C ALA A 73 -0.86 16.49 -3.59
N THR A 74 -1.68 17.20 -2.81
CA THR A 74 -1.20 18.20 -1.85
C THR A 74 -1.24 17.66 -0.42
N ILE A 75 -0.11 17.74 0.27
CA ILE A 75 -0.01 17.50 1.71
C ILE A 75 -0.33 18.80 2.43
N ARG A 76 -1.41 18.79 3.21
CA ARG A 76 -1.84 19.91 4.05
C ARG A 76 -1.45 19.65 5.48
N LEU A 77 -1.03 20.69 6.18
CA LEU A 77 -0.84 20.64 7.63
C LEU A 77 -2.02 21.31 8.29
N SER A 78 -2.49 20.73 9.38
CA SER A 78 -3.48 21.36 10.25
C SER A 78 -3.11 21.12 11.70
N SER A 79 -3.54 22.03 12.55
CA SER A 79 -3.31 21.98 13.99
C SER A 79 -4.59 22.32 14.74
N ARG A 80 -4.70 21.84 15.99
CA ARG A 80 -5.92 22.01 16.77
C ARG A 80 -6.09 23.44 17.24
N ASP A 81 -5.01 24.05 17.71
CA ASP A 81 -5.00 25.40 18.26
C ASP A 81 -4.50 26.44 17.24
N SER A 82 -4.50 26.07 15.95
CA SER A 82 -4.09 26.93 14.82
C SER A 82 -2.64 27.44 14.89
N SER A 83 -1.75 26.73 15.62
CA SER A 83 -0.30 27.00 15.62
C SER A 83 0.31 26.89 14.21
N VAL A 84 -0.19 25.93 13.44
CA VAL A 84 -0.03 25.78 11.99
C VAL A 84 -1.41 25.99 11.37
N GLY A 85 -1.57 27.06 10.59
CA GLY A 85 -2.80 27.28 9.84
C GLY A 85 -3.02 26.14 8.83
N ASP A 86 -4.26 25.96 8.37
CA ASP A 86 -4.54 25.01 7.29
C ASP A 86 -3.84 25.46 6.00
N VAL A 87 -2.63 24.96 5.78
CA VAL A 87 -1.68 25.42 4.77
C VAL A 87 -1.18 24.23 3.96
N GLU A 88 -1.05 24.44 2.66
CA GLU A 88 -0.39 23.51 1.74
C GLU A 88 1.11 23.47 2.03
N ALA A 89 1.59 22.37 2.59
CA ALA A 89 2.98 22.23 2.99
C ALA A 89 3.87 21.67 1.87
N LEU A 90 3.33 20.75 1.07
CA LEU A 90 4.06 20.14 -0.04
C LEU A 90 3.09 19.68 -1.13
N VAL A 91 3.46 19.90 -2.39
CA VAL A 91 2.72 19.37 -3.55
C VAL A 91 3.53 18.28 -4.22
N LEU A 92 3.05 17.04 -4.13
CA LEU A 92 3.60 15.87 -4.83
C LEU A 92 3.09 15.87 -6.27
N LYS A 93 3.96 16.18 -7.22
CA LYS A 93 3.60 16.23 -8.66
C LYS A 93 3.89 14.94 -9.40
N THR A 94 4.88 14.18 -8.95
CA THR A 94 5.37 12.97 -9.61
C THR A 94 5.53 11.83 -8.61
N PRO A 95 5.48 10.57 -9.07
CA PRO A 95 5.79 9.40 -8.23
C PRO A 95 7.19 9.49 -7.61
N ASP A 96 8.16 10.03 -8.34
CA ASP A 96 9.53 10.23 -7.85
C ASP A 96 9.60 11.20 -6.66
N ALA A 97 8.75 12.23 -6.65
CA ALA A 97 8.65 13.15 -5.51
C ALA A 97 8.07 12.44 -4.27
N ALA A 98 7.11 11.53 -4.46
CA ALA A 98 6.59 10.69 -3.39
C ALA A 98 7.66 9.70 -2.87
N ALA A 99 8.44 9.12 -3.77
CA ALA A 99 9.57 8.24 -3.43
C ALA A 99 10.71 8.99 -2.72
N ALA A 100 10.97 10.26 -3.07
CA ALA A 100 11.93 11.09 -2.35
C ALA A 100 11.47 11.42 -0.91
N LEU A 101 10.16 11.56 -0.70
CA LEU A 101 9.60 11.87 0.61
C LEU A 101 9.58 10.65 1.52
N VAL A 102 9.04 9.50 1.09
CA VAL A 102 8.82 8.35 2.00
C VAL A 102 9.70 7.13 1.65
N GLY A 103 10.34 7.16 0.49
CA GLY A 103 11.06 6.02 -0.09
C GLY A 103 10.21 5.27 -1.12
N PRO A 104 10.82 4.35 -1.89
CA PRO A 104 10.07 3.46 -2.79
C PRO A 104 9.12 2.51 -2.03
N GLY A 105 9.41 2.25 -0.75
CA GLY A 105 8.68 1.32 0.11
C GLY A 105 9.15 -0.12 -0.06
N GLU A 106 8.94 -0.94 0.97
CA GLU A 106 9.25 -2.38 0.90
C GLU A 106 8.05 -3.11 0.29
N ILE A 107 8.22 -3.65 -0.91
CA ILE A 107 7.19 -4.45 -1.57
C ILE A 107 7.25 -5.86 -1.00
N MET A 108 6.15 -6.31 -0.42
CA MET A 108 6.00 -7.67 0.08
C MET A 108 5.07 -8.45 -0.84
N VAL A 109 5.51 -9.61 -1.31
CA VAL A 109 4.66 -10.55 -2.06
C VAL A 109 4.01 -11.50 -1.08
N GLU A 110 2.69 -11.43 -0.95
CA GLU A 110 1.95 -12.26 0.01
C GLU A 110 1.60 -13.64 -0.56
N ARG A 111 1.28 -13.70 -1.86
CA ARG A 111 0.88 -14.94 -2.53
C ARG A 111 1.44 -15.01 -3.93
N LEU A 112 1.82 -16.22 -4.29
CA LEU A 112 2.41 -16.52 -5.58
C LEU A 112 2.02 -17.93 -6.00
N GLY A 113 1.47 -18.05 -7.20
CA GLY A 113 0.97 -19.30 -7.74
C GLY A 113 1.25 -19.42 -9.23
N PHE A 114 1.53 -20.65 -9.66
CA PHE A 114 1.72 -20.97 -11.07
C PHE A 114 0.47 -21.66 -11.60
N ASN A 115 -0.15 -21.10 -12.63
CA ASN A 115 -1.30 -21.69 -13.30
C ASN A 115 -1.21 -21.45 -14.82
N GLN A 116 -1.40 -22.51 -15.63
CA GLN A 116 -1.46 -22.45 -17.10
C GLN A 116 -0.31 -21.67 -17.78
N GLY A 117 0.94 -21.87 -17.35
CA GLY A 117 2.07 -21.15 -17.95
C GLY A 117 2.16 -19.68 -17.53
N MET A 118 1.34 -19.23 -16.57
CA MET A 118 1.45 -17.91 -15.96
C MET A 118 1.76 -18.04 -14.48
N LEU A 119 2.82 -17.35 -14.04
CA LEU A 119 3.05 -17.11 -12.62
C LEU A 119 2.28 -15.86 -12.22
N ARG A 120 1.26 -16.00 -11.37
CA ARG A 120 0.48 -14.88 -10.83
C ARG A 120 0.82 -14.67 -9.36
N GLY A 121 0.83 -13.43 -8.94
CA GLY A 121 1.03 -13.09 -7.54
C GLY A 121 0.36 -11.79 -7.15
N TYR A 122 0.35 -11.55 -5.85
CA TYR A 122 -0.18 -10.33 -5.26
C TYR A 122 0.89 -9.71 -4.39
N ALA A 123 1.12 -8.41 -4.60
CA ALA A 123 2.12 -7.63 -3.91
C ALA A 123 1.48 -6.45 -3.18
N VAL A 124 2.05 -6.10 -2.04
CA VAL A 124 1.60 -5.05 -1.14
C VAL A 124 2.78 -4.13 -0.84
N ASN A 125 2.56 -2.82 -1.00
CA ASN A 125 3.47 -1.77 -0.56
C ASN A 125 2.75 -0.88 0.45
N ARG A 126 3.03 -1.07 1.74
CA ARG A 126 2.38 -0.32 2.83
C ARG A 126 2.91 1.10 3.00
N VAL A 127 4.09 1.38 2.45
CA VAL A 127 4.84 2.62 2.71
C VAL A 127 4.52 3.67 1.65
N ASN A 128 4.58 3.29 0.37
CA ASN A 128 4.36 4.24 -0.72
C ASN A 128 3.28 3.75 -1.67
N GLY A 129 2.06 4.27 -1.50
CA GLY A 129 0.95 3.96 -2.38
C GLY A 129 1.07 4.61 -3.76
N LEU A 130 1.88 5.66 -3.89
CA LEU A 130 2.05 6.43 -5.12
C LEU A 130 3.18 5.91 -6.02
N SER A 131 3.96 4.93 -5.55
CA SER A 131 4.98 4.30 -6.37
C SER A 131 4.35 3.35 -7.38
N SER A 132 4.85 3.40 -8.61
CA SER A 132 4.47 2.48 -9.69
C SER A 132 5.64 1.55 -9.94
N PRO A 133 5.78 0.45 -9.18
CA PRO A 133 6.97 -0.38 -9.28
C PRO A 133 7.02 -1.11 -10.62
N MET A 134 8.16 -0.99 -11.30
CA MET A 134 8.47 -1.82 -12.46
C MET A 134 9.10 -3.12 -11.97
N LEU A 135 8.41 -4.23 -12.22
CA LEU A 135 8.86 -5.56 -11.84
C LEU A 135 9.48 -6.29 -13.03
N PHE A 136 10.53 -7.07 -12.77
CA PHE A 136 11.07 -8.05 -13.71
C PHE A 136 11.32 -9.38 -13.03
N ALA A 137 11.16 -10.46 -13.80
CA ALA A 137 11.40 -11.81 -13.36
C ALA A 137 12.72 -12.32 -13.97
N ARG A 138 13.60 -12.87 -13.14
CA ARG A 138 14.80 -13.57 -13.56
C ARG A 138 14.55 -15.07 -13.47
N LEU A 139 14.40 -15.69 -14.64
CA LEU A 139 14.23 -17.13 -14.85
C LEU A 139 15.59 -17.82 -14.86
N ASN A 140 15.74 -18.83 -14.00
CA ASN A 140 16.94 -19.67 -13.89
C ASN A 140 18.25 -18.85 -13.74
N GLY A 141 18.17 -17.67 -13.13
CA GLY A 141 19.31 -16.77 -12.94
C GLY A 141 19.81 -16.03 -14.18
N LEU A 142 19.27 -16.30 -15.38
CA LEU A 142 19.83 -15.80 -16.65
C LEU A 142 18.82 -15.05 -17.51
N LEU A 143 17.60 -15.58 -17.63
CA LEU A 143 16.60 -15.05 -18.55
C LEU A 143 15.76 -13.97 -17.85
N MET A 144 15.73 -12.77 -18.42
CA MET A 144 14.96 -11.64 -17.88
C MET A 144 13.62 -11.53 -18.61
N ARG A 145 12.53 -11.48 -17.86
CA ARG A 145 11.17 -11.31 -18.39
C ARG A 145 10.48 -10.10 -17.76
N PRO A 146 9.75 -9.31 -18.57
CA PRO A 146 8.89 -8.28 -18.02
C PRO A 146 7.75 -8.93 -17.23
N VAL A 147 7.42 -8.34 -16.09
CA VAL A 147 6.26 -8.73 -15.29
C VAL A 147 5.15 -7.76 -15.64
N ALA A 148 3.97 -8.27 -16.02
CA ALA A 148 2.78 -7.46 -16.19
C ALA A 148 2.26 -7.10 -14.81
N VAL A 149 2.21 -5.80 -14.49
CA VAL A 149 1.72 -5.28 -13.22
C VAL A 149 0.35 -4.65 -13.46
N GLU A 150 -0.66 -5.05 -12.69
CA GLU A 150 -2.00 -4.47 -12.74
C GLU A 150 -2.01 -3.07 -12.11
N ARG A 151 -3.11 -2.33 -12.32
CA ARG A 151 -3.25 -0.98 -11.71
C ARG A 151 -3.28 -1.10 -10.18
N PRO A 152 -2.45 -0.33 -9.44
CA PRO A 152 -2.45 -0.35 -7.98
C PRO A 152 -3.78 0.12 -7.39
N ARG A 153 -4.20 -0.51 -6.30
CA ARG A 153 -5.39 -0.18 -5.52
C ARG A 153 -5.00 0.33 -4.14
N LEU A 154 -5.84 1.19 -3.56
CA LEU A 154 -5.62 1.77 -2.23
C LEU A 154 -5.83 0.72 -1.14
N LEU A 155 -4.91 0.67 -0.16
CA LEU A 155 -5.05 -0.12 1.07
C LEU A 155 -5.64 0.71 2.21
N ASP A 156 -6.45 0.07 3.07
CA ASP A 156 -7.09 0.71 4.23
C ASP A 156 -6.06 1.18 5.28
N ASP A 157 -4.98 0.40 5.46
CA ASP A 157 -3.85 0.71 6.35
C ASP A 157 -2.88 1.76 5.76
N GLY A 158 -3.16 2.26 4.55
CA GLY A 158 -2.25 3.10 3.79
C GLY A 158 -1.35 2.30 2.83
N GLY A 159 -0.91 2.96 1.75
CA GLY A 159 -0.10 2.35 0.69
C GLY A 159 -0.92 1.88 -0.52
N CYS A 160 -0.39 0.90 -1.24
CA CYS A 160 -1.06 0.29 -2.40
C CYS A 160 -0.85 -1.22 -2.48
N SER A 161 -1.78 -1.89 -3.14
CA SER A 161 -1.65 -3.29 -3.53
C SER A 161 -1.85 -3.46 -5.03
N PHE A 162 -1.23 -4.47 -5.61
CA PHE A 162 -1.36 -4.76 -7.03
C PHE A 162 -1.17 -6.24 -7.33
N GLY A 163 -1.94 -6.74 -8.29
CA GLY A 163 -1.72 -8.03 -8.92
C GLY A 163 -0.56 -7.95 -9.91
N PHE A 164 0.15 -9.05 -10.08
CA PHE A 164 1.14 -9.16 -11.14
C PHE A 164 1.13 -10.55 -11.77
N ALA A 165 1.51 -10.61 -13.04
CA ALA A 165 1.57 -11.85 -13.82
C ALA A 165 2.84 -11.90 -14.68
N VAL A 166 3.45 -13.08 -14.74
CA VAL A 166 4.60 -13.38 -15.60
C VAL A 166 4.22 -14.53 -16.50
N GLN A 167 4.28 -14.30 -17.81
CA GLN A 167 4.10 -15.36 -18.79
C GLN A 167 5.38 -16.18 -18.91
N LEU A 168 5.23 -17.49 -18.77
CA LEU A 168 6.28 -18.49 -18.94
C LEU A 168 6.04 -19.27 -20.21
N TYR A 169 7.09 -19.49 -20.98
CA TYR A 169 7.03 -20.31 -22.17
C TYR A 169 7.57 -21.72 -21.88
N PRO A 170 7.15 -22.75 -22.64
CA PRO A 170 7.69 -24.10 -22.49
C PRO A 170 9.22 -24.16 -22.63
N THR A 171 9.82 -23.24 -23.39
CA THR A 171 11.28 -23.11 -23.55
C THR A 171 12.00 -22.69 -22.28
N ASP A 172 11.28 -22.08 -21.33
CA ASP A 172 11.84 -21.61 -20.06
C ASP A 172 11.89 -22.73 -19.01
N MET A 173 11.24 -23.86 -19.28
CA MET A 173 11.23 -25.05 -18.43
C MET A 173 12.42 -25.96 -18.78
N GLY A 174 13.33 -26.15 -17.83
CA GLY A 174 14.41 -27.13 -17.94
C GLY A 174 13.95 -28.55 -17.59
N GLU A 175 14.85 -29.53 -17.77
CA GLU A 175 14.59 -30.94 -17.45
C GLU A 175 14.24 -31.16 -15.96
N ASN A 176 14.80 -30.35 -15.06
CA ASN A 176 14.60 -30.43 -13.61
C ASN A 176 13.53 -29.46 -13.07
N GLY A 177 12.84 -28.71 -13.95
CA GLY A 177 11.93 -27.64 -13.57
C GLY A 177 12.49 -26.24 -13.86
N PHE A 178 12.02 -25.24 -13.12
CA PHE A 178 12.44 -23.84 -13.27
C PHE A 178 12.43 -23.09 -11.94
N SER A 179 13.26 -22.04 -11.86
CA SER A 179 13.28 -21.09 -10.74
C SER A 179 13.05 -19.67 -11.26
N ILE A 180 12.31 -18.87 -10.50
CA ILE A 180 11.99 -17.48 -10.79
C ILE A 180 12.35 -16.65 -9.58
N ALA A 181 13.22 -15.67 -9.77
CA ALA A 181 13.45 -14.61 -8.81
C ALA A 181 12.76 -13.33 -9.33
N LEU A 182 11.86 -12.76 -8.54
CA LEU A 182 11.18 -11.50 -8.84
C LEU A 182 11.96 -10.35 -8.23
N HIS A 183 12.19 -9.31 -9.02
CA HIS A 183 12.96 -8.14 -8.63
C HIS A 183 12.21 -6.86 -9.00
N VAL A 184 12.45 -5.81 -8.23
CA VAL A 184 12.08 -4.43 -8.56
C VAL A 184 13.25 -3.77 -9.29
N VAL A 185 12.94 -2.98 -10.32
CA VAL A 185 13.93 -2.12 -10.97
C VAL A 185 14.48 -1.13 -9.93
N GLY A 186 15.78 -1.23 -9.65
CA GLY A 186 16.47 -0.39 -8.67
C GLY A 186 16.84 -1.11 -7.37
N GLU A 187 16.36 -2.34 -7.15
CA GLU A 187 16.75 -3.18 -6.02
C GLU A 187 17.53 -4.42 -6.49
N ASP A 188 18.66 -4.70 -5.84
CA ASP A 188 19.49 -5.87 -6.17
C ASP A 188 18.97 -7.16 -5.53
N VAL A 189 18.14 -7.04 -4.49
CA VAL A 189 17.60 -8.18 -3.74
C VAL A 189 16.28 -8.65 -4.37
N PRO A 190 16.06 -9.96 -4.56
CA PRO A 190 14.78 -10.46 -5.04
C PRO A 190 13.72 -10.32 -3.96
N ILE A 191 12.54 -9.84 -4.33
CA ILE A 191 11.38 -9.72 -3.44
C ILE A 191 10.78 -11.09 -3.14
N ALA A 192 10.73 -11.96 -4.16
CA ALA A 192 10.12 -13.27 -4.03
C ALA A 192 10.82 -14.27 -4.94
N ASN A 193 10.94 -15.50 -4.46
CA ASN A 193 11.49 -16.61 -5.22
C ASN A 193 10.43 -17.69 -5.37
N PHE A 194 10.30 -18.23 -6.58
CA PHE A 194 9.45 -19.35 -6.89
C PHE A 194 10.26 -20.45 -7.53
N GLN A 195 10.00 -21.69 -7.13
CA GLN A 195 10.64 -22.85 -7.74
C GLN A 195 9.57 -23.88 -8.03
N TYR A 196 9.56 -24.36 -9.27
CA TYR A 196 8.70 -25.45 -9.70
C TYR A 196 9.59 -26.58 -10.19
N MET A 197 9.37 -27.78 -9.65
CA MET A 197 10.10 -28.98 -10.07
C MET A 197 9.14 -30.04 -10.59
N ARG A 198 9.55 -30.72 -11.65
CA ARG A 198 8.81 -31.83 -12.23
C ARG A 198 8.88 -33.01 -11.25
N ASN A 199 7.73 -33.63 -10.97
CA ASN A 199 7.59 -34.61 -9.88
C ASN A 199 8.32 -35.96 -10.13
N ASP A 200 9.04 -36.08 -11.25
CA ASP A 200 9.81 -37.27 -11.69
C ASP A 200 11.24 -37.32 -11.10
N GLY A 201 11.53 -36.53 -10.06
CA GLY A 201 12.84 -36.55 -9.39
C GLY A 201 13.03 -37.77 -8.49
N ASP A 202 14.13 -38.50 -8.70
CA ASP A 202 14.64 -39.56 -7.84
C ASP A 202 14.57 -39.21 -6.34
N GLU A 203 14.37 -40.20 -5.48
CA GLU A 203 14.21 -40.02 -4.03
C GLU A 203 15.36 -39.20 -3.38
N GLN A 204 16.54 -39.21 -4.01
CA GLN A 204 17.71 -38.43 -3.61
C GLN A 204 17.56 -36.93 -3.92
N THR A 205 16.98 -36.53 -5.05
CA THR A 205 16.74 -35.11 -5.35
C THR A 205 15.65 -34.55 -4.43
N LYS A 206 14.61 -35.33 -4.11
CA LYS A 206 13.60 -34.94 -3.10
C LYS A 206 14.24 -34.69 -1.72
N ARG A 207 15.22 -35.50 -1.31
CA ARG A 207 15.96 -35.28 -0.05
C ARG A 207 16.89 -34.07 -0.11
N ILE A 208 17.55 -33.82 -1.23
CA ILE A 208 18.39 -32.63 -1.42
C ILE A 208 17.53 -31.37 -1.37
N LEU A 209 16.34 -31.35 -1.98
CA LEU A 209 15.41 -30.23 -1.88
C LEU A 209 14.79 -30.05 -0.50
N ALA A 210 14.50 -31.13 0.22
CA ALA A 210 14.08 -31.01 1.61
C ALA A 210 15.18 -30.37 2.47
N LEU A 211 16.45 -30.60 2.13
CA LEU A 211 17.59 -29.97 2.78
C LEU A 211 17.79 -28.52 2.32
N GLU A 212 17.67 -28.23 1.03
CA GLU A 212 17.78 -26.88 0.48
C GLU A 212 16.63 -25.98 0.95
N SER A 213 15.41 -26.48 1.01
CA SER A 213 14.25 -25.74 1.56
C SER A 213 14.41 -25.48 3.06
N ARG A 214 14.91 -26.45 3.84
CA ARG A 214 15.27 -26.22 5.25
C ARG A 214 16.41 -25.22 5.40
N LEU A 215 17.38 -25.24 4.49
CA LEU A 215 18.50 -24.29 4.49
C LEU A 215 18.02 -22.89 4.11
N ALA A 216 17.13 -22.76 3.13
CA ALA A 216 16.51 -21.50 2.74
C ALA A 216 15.63 -20.93 3.87
N GLN A 217 14.85 -21.79 4.55
CA GLN A 217 14.09 -21.40 5.74
C GLN A 217 15.01 -20.98 6.89
N ALA A 218 16.12 -21.68 7.11
CA ALA A 218 17.12 -21.30 8.11
C ALA A 218 17.80 -19.97 7.76
N GLN A 219 18.11 -19.74 6.48
CA GLN A 219 18.68 -18.48 5.97
C GLN A 219 17.69 -17.31 6.09
N GLN A 220 16.39 -17.53 5.85
CA GLN A 220 15.36 -16.53 6.09
C GLN A 220 15.18 -16.25 7.58
N MET A 221 15.21 -17.27 8.43
CA MET A 221 15.15 -17.07 9.88
C MET A 221 16.36 -16.30 10.41
N THR A 222 17.56 -16.60 9.91
CA THR A 222 18.76 -15.85 10.29
C THR A 222 18.76 -14.44 9.72
N SER A 223 18.27 -14.21 8.50
CA SER A 223 18.16 -12.85 7.95
C SER A 223 17.14 -12.02 8.72
N LEU A 224 15.99 -12.59 9.10
CA LEU A 224 15.02 -11.95 9.98
C LEU A 224 15.59 -11.66 11.37
N GLN A 225 16.37 -12.58 11.94
CA GLN A 225 17.07 -12.34 13.21
C GLN A 225 18.13 -11.24 13.10
N ILE A 226 18.88 -11.19 12.00
CA ILE A 226 19.86 -10.12 11.76
C ILE A 226 19.14 -8.78 11.55
N ALA A 227 18.03 -8.74 10.81
CA ALA A 227 17.21 -7.55 10.62
C ALA A 227 16.62 -7.05 11.95
N ALA A 228 16.13 -7.97 12.79
CA ALA A 228 15.67 -7.64 14.14
C ALA A 228 16.82 -7.12 15.02
N LEU A 229 17.98 -7.78 15.03
CA LEU A 229 19.15 -7.36 15.80
C LEU A 229 19.68 -6.00 15.35
N THR A 230 19.71 -5.73 14.04
CA THR A 230 20.13 -4.44 13.48
C THR A 230 19.11 -3.33 13.76
N SER A 231 17.81 -3.65 13.75
CA SER A 231 16.76 -2.72 14.23
C SER A 231 16.94 -2.38 15.70
N ASP A 232 17.18 -3.38 16.55
CA ASP A 232 17.44 -3.17 17.98
C ASP A 232 18.76 -2.41 18.23
N PHE A 233 19.80 -2.68 17.42
CA PHE A 233 21.06 -1.94 17.47
C PHE A 233 20.87 -0.48 17.06
N ARG A 234 20.10 -0.22 15.99
CA ARG A 234 19.75 1.15 15.56
C ARG A 234 18.96 1.88 16.63
N LYS A 235 17.93 1.27 17.20
CA LYS A 235 17.17 1.87 18.33
C LYS A 235 18.07 2.20 19.52
N ARG A 236 19.02 1.33 19.86
CA ARG A 236 20.00 1.59 20.93
C ARG A 236 20.97 2.70 20.56
N LEU A 237 21.43 2.76 19.31
CA LEU A 237 22.28 3.83 18.81
C LEU A 237 21.56 5.17 18.78
N ASP A 238 20.32 5.22 18.30
CA ASP A 238 19.49 6.42 18.28
C ASP A 238 19.25 6.93 19.71
N ALA A 239 18.92 6.03 20.65
CA ALA A 239 18.79 6.38 22.06
C ALA A 239 20.13 6.82 22.71
N GLN A 240 21.29 6.35 22.21
CA GLN A 240 22.59 6.84 22.65
C GLN A 240 22.95 8.18 22.01
N GLN A 241 22.62 8.38 20.74
CA GLN A 241 22.82 9.63 20.01
C GLN A 241 21.99 10.74 20.65
N GLU A 242 20.72 10.47 20.98
CA GLU A 242 19.85 11.42 21.70
C GLU A 242 20.40 11.79 23.09
N ARG A 243 21.04 10.83 23.80
CA ARG A 243 21.74 11.12 25.06
C ARG A 243 23.02 11.93 24.85
N ILE A 244 23.77 11.66 23.78
CA ILE A 244 24.99 12.40 23.44
C ILE A 244 24.61 13.83 23.04
N ASP A 245 23.56 14.01 22.24
CA ASP A 245 23.07 15.32 21.82
C ASP A 245 22.53 16.09 23.03
N ALA A 246 21.76 15.45 23.92
CA ALA A 246 21.35 16.06 25.19
C ALA A 246 22.54 16.42 26.10
N PHE A 247 23.62 15.63 26.08
CA PHE A 247 24.85 15.93 26.80
C PHE A 247 25.62 17.09 26.15
N ILE A 248 25.67 17.16 24.81
CA ILE A 248 26.28 18.26 24.07
C ILE A 248 25.49 19.55 24.29
N ASP A 249 24.16 19.50 24.29
CA ASP A 249 23.30 20.63 24.60
C ASP A 249 23.50 21.08 26.04
N TYR A 250 23.53 20.15 27.00
CA TYR A 250 23.81 20.50 28.39
C TYR A 250 25.21 21.10 28.57
N ALA A 251 26.25 20.52 27.95
CA ALA A 251 27.62 21.00 28.02
C ALA A 251 27.79 22.36 27.31
N SER A 252 27.12 22.56 26.18
CA SER A 252 27.14 23.83 25.46
C SER A 252 26.37 24.91 26.21
N CYS A 253 25.20 24.61 26.78
CA CYS A 253 24.51 25.51 27.70
C CYS A 253 25.42 25.89 28.88
N LEU A 254 26.13 24.94 29.49
CA LEU A 254 27.02 25.20 30.62
C LEU A 254 28.26 26.02 30.21
N LEU A 255 28.83 25.79 29.02
CA LEU A 255 29.92 26.58 28.46
C LEU A 255 29.46 28.00 28.05
N PHE A 256 28.27 28.14 27.47
CA PHE A 256 27.70 29.45 27.13
C PHE A 256 27.26 30.23 28.36
N ASP A 257 26.80 29.56 29.41
CA ASP A 257 26.50 30.19 30.71
C ASP A 257 27.81 30.63 31.40
N GLN A 258 28.89 29.85 31.30
CA GLN A 258 30.22 30.27 31.75
C GLN A 258 30.81 31.43 30.91
N LEU A 259 30.59 31.46 29.59
CA LEU A 259 31.00 32.57 28.71
C LEU A 259 30.13 33.83 28.90
N ALA A 260 28.86 33.68 29.26
CA ALA A 260 27.96 34.80 29.54
C ALA A 260 28.23 35.46 30.91
N VAL A 261 28.91 34.75 31.82
CA VAL A 261 29.38 35.29 33.11
C VAL A 261 30.67 36.12 32.95
N GLU A 262 31.39 36.03 31.82
CA GLU A 262 32.45 36.98 31.48
C GLU A 262 31.91 38.11 30.58
N PRO A 263 31.90 39.38 31.04
CA PRO A 263 31.42 40.49 30.23
C PRO A 263 32.43 40.79 29.10
N VAL A 264 32.17 40.28 27.90
CA VAL A 264 32.88 40.70 26.70
C VAL A 264 32.39 42.09 26.31
N GLY A 265 33.17 43.09 26.73
CA GLY A 265 33.09 44.44 26.19
C GLY A 265 33.51 44.47 24.71
N GLU A 266 32.78 45.28 23.95
CA GLU A 266 33.17 45.90 22.67
C GLU A 266 33.47 44.98 21.47
N ALA A 267 32.46 44.82 20.58
CA ALA A 267 32.70 44.61 19.15
C ALA A 267 31.56 45.19 18.31
N THR A 268 31.71 46.47 17.98
CA THR A 268 31.34 47.16 16.72
C THR A 268 30.16 46.64 15.88
N SER A 269 29.14 47.51 15.85
CA SER A 269 28.14 47.69 14.80
C SER A 269 28.70 47.67 13.37
N LEU A 270 28.09 46.86 12.50
CA LEU A 270 28.08 47.07 11.04
C LEU A 270 26.63 46.97 10.55
N PRO A 271 26.04 48.05 9.99
CA PRO A 271 24.70 48.00 9.42
C PRO A 271 24.74 47.42 8.00
N LEU A 272 24.06 46.30 7.78
CA LEU A 272 23.74 45.77 6.46
C LEU A 272 22.37 46.32 6.04
N GLU A 273 22.32 47.52 5.46
CA GLU A 273 21.13 47.97 4.74
C GLU A 273 21.13 47.45 3.28
N PRO A 274 20.03 46.86 2.80
CA PRO A 274 19.95 46.31 1.44
C PRO A 274 19.59 47.39 0.41
N ASP A 275 20.29 47.32 -0.72
CA ASP A 275 20.30 48.25 -1.84
C ASP A 275 18.93 48.43 -2.53
N GLU A 276 18.52 49.67 -2.76
CA GLU A 276 17.17 50.09 -3.18
C GLU A 276 16.78 49.57 -4.58
N SER A 277 17.80 49.32 -5.41
CA SER A 277 17.68 48.75 -6.75
C SER A 277 17.16 47.31 -6.77
N MET A 278 17.42 46.53 -5.70
CA MET A 278 17.03 45.13 -5.59
C MET A 278 15.55 44.99 -5.19
N ARG A 279 15.05 45.91 -4.35
CA ARG A 279 13.61 45.98 -4.01
C ARG A 279 12.76 46.30 -5.24
N ALA A 280 13.22 47.20 -6.10
CA ALA A 280 12.50 47.57 -7.32
C ALA A 280 12.36 46.38 -8.30
N ARG A 281 13.41 45.56 -8.44
CA ARG A 281 13.38 44.35 -9.29
C ARG A 281 12.45 43.26 -8.74
N MET A 282 12.44 43.07 -7.41
CA MET A 282 11.53 42.11 -6.78
C MET A 282 10.05 42.54 -6.87
N ALA A 283 9.76 43.84 -6.83
CA ALA A 283 8.42 44.36 -7.03
C ALA A 283 7.91 44.13 -8.47
N ALA A 284 8.76 44.35 -9.48
CA ALA A 284 8.43 44.12 -10.88
C ALA A 284 8.16 42.63 -11.19
N PHE A 285 8.90 41.72 -10.55
CA PHE A 285 8.67 40.27 -10.71
C PHE A 285 7.34 39.83 -10.08
N ARG A 286 6.95 40.41 -8.94
CA ARG A 286 5.66 40.11 -8.30
C ARG A 286 4.46 40.55 -9.15
N GLN A 287 4.56 41.67 -9.87
CA GLN A 287 3.48 42.10 -10.78
C GLN A 287 3.31 41.15 -11.97
N LEU A 288 4.41 40.64 -12.53
CA LEU A 288 4.36 39.67 -13.64
C LEU A 288 3.70 38.32 -13.27
N VAL A 289 3.77 37.92 -12.01
CA VAL A 289 3.12 36.69 -11.50
C VAL A 289 1.63 36.90 -11.26
N TYR A 290 1.20 38.13 -10.96
CA TYR A 290 -0.21 38.46 -10.74
C TYR A 290 -1.02 38.62 -12.04
N ASP A 291 -0.39 39.04 -13.14
CA ASP A 291 -1.07 39.31 -14.42
C ASP A 291 -1.23 38.08 -15.34
N ALA A 292 -0.81 36.88 -14.91
CA ALA A 292 -1.01 35.66 -15.70
C ALA A 292 -2.48 35.16 -15.58
N PRO A 293 -3.20 34.93 -16.71
CA PRO A 293 -4.63 34.62 -16.68
C PRO A 293 -4.90 33.20 -16.15
N LYS A 294 -5.62 33.11 -15.03
CA LYS A 294 -6.16 31.85 -14.49
C LYS A 294 -7.27 31.32 -15.41
N ALA A 295 -6.98 30.31 -16.23
CA ALA A 295 -7.99 29.53 -16.90
C ALA A 295 -8.80 28.73 -15.86
N LYS A 296 -10.11 29.01 -15.77
CA LYS A 296 -11.05 28.19 -15.01
C LYS A 296 -11.17 26.83 -15.69
N VAL A 297 -10.70 25.79 -15.02
CA VAL A 297 -11.06 24.41 -15.35
C VAL A 297 -12.38 24.13 -14.64
N GLU A 298 -13.47 24.10 -15.40
CA GLU A 298 -14.75 23.59 -14.93
C GLU A 298 -14.61 22.07 -14.76
N MET A 299 -14.55 21.62 -13.50
CA MET A 299 -14.74 20.21 -13.16
C MET A 299 -16.23 19.89 -13.37
N THR A 300 -16.53 19.19 -14.45
CA THR A 300 -17.79 18.47 -14.64
C THR A 300 -17.81 17.28 -13.68
N ALA A 301 -18.29 17.50 -12.45
CA ALA A 301 -18.65 16.44 -11.53
C ALA A 301 -19.95 15.77 -12.01
N ALA A 302 -19.83 14.82 -12.94
CA ALA A 302 -20.83 13.79 -13.14
C ALA A 302 -20.38 12.56 -12.35
N SER A 303 -20.73 12.49 -11.06
CA SER A 303 -20.71 11.20 -10.35
C SER A 303 -21.77 10.30 -10.98
N PRO A 304 -21.41 9.12 -11.51
CA PRO A 304 -22.43 8.14 -11.90
C PRO A 304 -23.22 7.76 -10.65
N VAL A 305 -24.54 7.73 -10.77
CA VAL A 305 -25.45 7.25 -9.71
C VAL A 305 -25.06 5.80 -9.41
N HIS A 306 -24.35 5.57 -8.31
CA HIS A 306 -23.86 4.25 -7.94
C HIS A 306 -25.03 3.37 -7.50
N ALA A 307 -25.21 2.23 -8.16
CA ALA A 307 -26.27 1.28 -7.84
C ALA A 307 -26.07 0.67 -6.43
N PRO A 308 -27.16 0.39 -5.68
CA PRO A 308 -27.09 -0.24 -4.36
C PRO A 308 -26.59 -1.70 -4.42
N MET A 309 -26.81 -2.38 -5.55
CA MET A 309 -26.35 -3.73 -5.80
C MET A 309 -25.37 -3.74 -6.97
N VAL A 310 -24.22 -4.39 -6.79
CA VAL A 310 -23.24 -4.62 -7.86
C VAL A 310 -23.13 -6.11 -8.11
N GLU A 311 -23.41 -6.50 -9.36
CA GLU A 311 -23.21 -7.85 -9.85
C GLU A 311 -21.83 -7.97 -10.51
N LEU A 312 -21.09 -9.01 -10.15
CA LEU A 312 -19.81 -9.39 -10.74
C LEU A 312 -20.04 -10.60 -11.67
N PRO A 313 -20.27 -10.38 -12.98
CA PRO A 313 -20.45 -11.46 -13.94
C PRO A 313 -19.13 -12.24 -14.14
N PRO A 314 -19.14 -13.48 -14.67
CA PRO A 314 -17.94 -14.33 -14.82
C PRO A 314 -16.75 -13.66 -15.53
N HIS A 315 -17.05 -12.76 -16.47
CA HIS A 315 -16.09 -11.98 -17.24
C HIS A 315 -15.50 -10.76 -16.51
N SER A 316 -15.92 -10.50 -15.28
CA SER A 316 -15.46 -9.33 -14.53
C SER A 316 -13.96 -9.38 -14.25
N GLU A 317 -13.31 -8.24 -14.37
CA GLU A 317 -11.90 -8.06 -13.97
C GLU A 317 -11.70 -8.20 -12.46
N ALA A 318 -12.78 -8.23 -11.67
CA ALA A 318 -12.73 -8.44 -10.23
C ALA A 318 -12.17 -9.82 -9.83
N TYR A 319 -12.29 -10.83 -10.70
CA TYR A 319 -11.78 -12.18 -10.45
C TYR A 319 -10.26 -12.21 -10.66
N SER A 320 -9.50 -12.07 -9.58
CA SER A 320 -8.04 -11.86 -9.65
C SER A 320 -7.22 -13.16 -9.66
N PHE A 321 -7.43 -14.03 -8.66
CA PHE A 321 -6.62 -15.23 -8.45
C PHE A 321 -7.44 -16.49 -8.32
N GLY A 322 -6.93 -17.60 -8.86
CA GLY A 322 -7.53 -18.93 -8.65
C GLY A 322 -8.71 -19.28 -9.54
N TRP A 323 -8.96 -18.46 -10.57
CA TRP A 323 -10.06 -18.63 -11.52
C TRP A 323 -9.55 -19.11 -12.87
N TYR A 324 -10.22 -20.10 -13.44
CA TYR A 324 -10.02 -20.55 -14.82
C TYR A 324 -10.78 -19.66 -15.80
N ASP A 325 -10.63 -19.88 -17.11
CA ASP A 325 -11.39 -19.12 -18.10
C ASP A 325 -12.89 -19.41 -18.00
N VAL A 326 -13.70 -18.49 -18.56
CA VAL A 326 -15.15 -18.61 -18.56
C VAL A 326 -15.57 -19.73 -19.50
N GLU A 327 -16.42 -20.62 -18.98
CA GLU A 327 -17.04 -21.71 -19.72
C GLU A 327 -18.54 -21.46 -19.79
N GLY A 328 -19.22 -22.05 -20.77
CA GLY A 328 -20.66 -21.94 -20.93
C GLY A 328 -21.31 -23.32 -21.02
N ASP A 329 -22.44 -23.48 -20.35
CA ASP A 329 -23.37 -24.59 -20.56
C ASP A 329 -24.69 -24.08 -21.20
N GLU A 330 -25.65 -24.98 -21.45
CA GLU A 330 -26.94 -24.64 -22.08
C GLU A 330 -27.77 -23.61 -21.28
N ALA A 331 -27.42 -23.36 -20.02
CA ALA A 331 -28.16 -22.48 -19.13
C ALA A 331 -27.32 -21.27 -18.64
N GLY A 332 -26.14 -21.01 -19.20
CA GLY A 332 -25.38 -19.78 -18.95
C GLY A 332 -23.85 -19.95 -18.84
N GLU A 333 -23.17 -18.82 -18.68
CA GLU A 333 -21.73 -18.74 -18.46
C GLU A 333 -21.38 -18.92 -16.98
N PHE A 334 -20.28 -19.60 -16.70
CA PHE A 334 -19.74 -19.79 -15.35
C PHE A 334 -18.21 -19.86 -15.38
N ARG A 335 -17.60 -19.74 -14.19
CA ARG A 335 -16.15 -19.76 -14.03
C ARG A 335 -15.73 -20.77 -12.98
N TRP A 336 -14.86 -21.70 -13.35
CA TRP A 336 -14.30 -22.66 -12.39
C TRP A 336 -13.28 -21.99 -11.46
N MET A 337 -13.35 -22.36 -10.19
CA MET A 337 -12.36 -22.03 -9.17
C MET A 337 -11.44 -23.23 -8.94
N GLY A 338 -10.16 -22.95 -8.71
CA GLY A 338 -9.21 -23.89 -8.14
C GLY A 338 -9.48 -24.15 -6.65
N GLN A 339 -8.48 -24.59 -5.89
CA GLN A 339 -8.66 -24.79 -4.46
C GLN A 339 -8.94 -23.48 -3.70
N ILE A 340 -8.40 -22.37 -4.19
CA ILE A 340 -8.54 -21.04 -3.60
C ILE A 340 -8.91 -20.08 -4.72
N GLY A 341 -9.89 -19.21 -4.49
CA GLY A 341 -10.28 -18.11 -5.36
C GLY A 341 -10.20 -16.77 -4.64
N MET A 342 -9.79 -15.71 -5.32
CA MET A 342 -9.84 -14.34 -4.81
C MET A 342 -10.61 -13.42 -5.74
N VAL A 343 -11.49 -12.61 -5.17
CA VAL A 343 -12.32 -11.65 -5.88
C VAL A 343 -12.13 -10.28 -5.24
N GLN A 344 -11.88 -9.27 -6.06
CA GLN A 344 -11.69 -7.90 -5.62
C GLN A 344 -13.03 -7.19 -5.50
N ASN A 345 -13.23 -6.47 -4.40
CA ASN A 345 -14.38 -5.61 -4.22
C ASN A 345 -14.31 -4.44 -5.24
N PRO A 346 -15.33 -4.21 -6.07
CA PRO A 346 -15.36 -3.08 -7.02
C PRO A 346 -15.53 -1.72 -6.33
N ALA A 347 -16.07 -1.69 -5.12
CA ALA A 347 -16.28 -0.47 -4.33
C ALA A 347 -15.86 -0.67 -2.86
N PRO A 348 -14.55 -0.76 -2.56
CA PRO A 348 -14.04 -1.02 -1.20
C PRO A 348 -14.40 0.07 -0.20
N ALA A 349 -14.55 1.32 -0.66
CA ALA A 349 -14.96 2.44 0.17
C ALA A 349 -16.42 2.37 0.67
N ARG A 350 -17.25 1.50 0.09
CA ARG A 350 -18.66 1.34 0.48
C ARG A 350 -18.82 0.17 1.44
N GLN A 351 -19.66 0.36 2.45
CA GLN A 351 -19.93 -0.69 3.42
C GLN A 351 -20.88 -1.75 2.81
N PRO A 352 -20.50 -3.03 2.78
CA PRO A 352 -21.37 -4.08 2.28
C PRO A 352 -22.42 -4.46 3.33
N GLU A 353 -23.66 -4.65 2.88
CA GLU A 353 -24.76 -5.18 3.69
C GLU A 353 -24.82 -6.71 3.58
N GLN A 354 -24.72 -7.22 2.36
CA GLN A 354 -24.83 -8.65 2.06
C GLN A 354 -23.94 -9.01 0.88
N LEU A 355 -23.32 -10.19 0.96
CA LEU A 355 -22.61 -10.82 -0.14
C LEU A 355 -23.28 -12.15 -0.48
N THR A 356 -23.59 -12.34 -1.75
CA THR A 356 -24.22 -13.58 -2.25
C THR A 356 -23.43 -14.13 -3.42
N ILE A 357 -23.02 -15.39 -3.32
CA ILE A 357 -22.28 -16.11 -4.36
C ILE A 357 -23.19 -17.21 -4.94
N ARG A 358 -23.41 -17.20 -6.25
CA ARG A 358 -24.17 -18.23 -6.94
C ARG A 358 -23.24 -19.31 -7.47
N LEU A 359 -23.40 -20.53 -6.97
CA LEU A 359 -22.61 -21.69 -7.36
C LEU A 359 -23.36 -22.51 -8.39
N ARG A 360 -22.73 -22.67 -9.53
CA ARG A 360 -23.25 -23.39 -10.68
C ARG A 360 -23.00 -24.88 -10.60
N HIS A 361 -21.75 -25.26 -10.33
CA HIS A 361 -21.32 -26.66 -10.25
C HIS A 361 -20.44 -26.85 -9.01
N VAL A 362 -20.46 -28.05 -8.42
CA VAL A 362 -19.60 -28.43 -7.30
C VAL A 362 -18.91 -29.74 -7.66
N PHE A 363 -17.59 -29.79 -7.49
CA PHE A 363 -16.77 -30.93 -7.91
C PHE A 363 -16.47 -31.87 -6.73
N LYS A 364 -16.49 -33.18 -6.98
CA LYS A 364 -16.22 -34.30 -6.03
C LYS A 364 -17.13 -34.42 -4.79
N VAL A 365 -17.87 -33.39 -4.39
CA VAL A 365 -18.75 -33.42 -3.21
C VAL A 365 -20.17 -32.97 -3.52
N ALA A 366 -21.14 -33.54 -2.78
CA ALA A 366 -22.55 -33.21 -2.92
C ALA A 366 -22.90 -31.84 -2.34
N VAL A 367 -22.19 -31.39 -1.30
CA VAL A 367 -22.37 -30.08 -0.64
C VAL A 367 -21.01 -29.36 -0.63
N PRO A 368 -20.92 -28.10 -1.07
CA PRO A 368 -19.66 -27.37 -1.12
C PRO A 368 -19.17 -27.05 0.30
N MET A 369 -17.89 -27.33 0.56
CA MET A 369 -17.23 -27.02 1.84
C MET A 369 -16.28 -25.84 1.63
N LEU A 370 -16.77 -24.63 1.90
CA LEU A 370 -16.08 -23.37 1.64
C LEU A 370 -15.81 -22.59 2.92
N ARG A 371 -14.66 -21.91 2.98
CA ARG A 371 -14.38 -20.83 3.95
C ARG A 371 -14.25 -19.51 3.21
N LEU A 372 -14.89 -18.49 3.74
CA LEU A 372 -14.83 -17.14 3.19
C LEU A 372 -14.05 -16.25 4.13
N PHE A 373 -13.15 -15.45 3.55
CA PHE A 373 -12.40 -14.43 4.27
C PHE A 373 -12.61 -13.08 3.58
N LEU A 374 -12.97 -12.08 4.36
CA LEU A 374 -12.92 -10.68 3.94
C LEU A 374 -11.57 -10.12 4.38
N ASP A 375 -10.69 -9.91 3.41
CA ASP A 375 -9.26 -9.63 3.56
C ASP A 375 -8.52 -10.70 4.39
N THR A 376 -8.52 -10.55 5.71
CA THR A 376 -7.89 -11.47 6.66
C THR A 376 -8.87 -12.07 7.68
N GLN A 377 -10.08 -11.55 7.79
CA GLN A 377 -11.08 -11.98 8.75
C GLN A 377 -11.94 -13.09 8.15
N GLU A 378 -11.98 -14.25 8.82
CA GLU A 378 -12.90 -15.34 8.46
C GLU A 378 -14.33 -14.91 8.77
N VAL A 379 -15.24 -15.13 7.81
CA VAL A 379 -16.66 -14.79 7.95
C VAL A 379 -17.50 -16.04 7.75
N GLU A 380 -18.51 -16.20 8.61
CA GLU A 380 -19.45 -17.28 8.51
C GLU A 380 -20.35 -17.11 7.29
N ALA A 381 -20.56 -18.22 6.58
CA ALA A 381 -21.34 -18.26 5.35
C ALA A 381 -22.44 -19.32 5.47
N THR A 382 -23.67 -18.95 5.11
CA THR A 382 -24.79 -19.87 5.03
C THR A 382 -24.91 -20.40 3.61
N ILE A 383 -24.79 -21.73 3.46
CA ILE A 383 -24.90 -22.41 2.17
C ILE A 383 -26.29 -23.03 2.07
N THR A 384 -27.10 -22.56 1.13
CA THR A 384 -28.46 -23.06 0.89
C THR A 384 -28.57 -23.66 -0.52
N PRO A 385 -29.36 -24.74 -0.70
CA PRO A 385 -29.61 -25.27 -2.03
C PRO A 385 -30.38 -24.25 -2.87
N ALA A 386 -29.93 -24.03 -4.10
CA ALA A 386 -30.57 -23.10 -5.03
C ALA A 386 -31.48 -23.85 -6.02
N ASN A 387 -32.35 -23.10 -6.69
CA ASN A 387 -33.13 -23.62 -7.81
C ASN A 387 -32.32 -23.52 -9.10
N ALA A 388 -32.59 -24.46 -10.02
CA ALA A 388 -31.98 -24.45 -11.34
C ALA A 388 -32.10 -23.05 -11.99
N PRO A 389 -31.00 -22.51 -12.54
CA PRO A 389 -29.87 -23.30 -13.02
C PRO A 389 -28.64 -23.33 -12.07
N ASP A 390 -28.70 -22.71 -10.90
CA ASP A 390 -27.65 -22.78 -9.87
C ASP A 390 -27.94 -23.91 -8.87
N VAL A 391 -26.89 -24.57 -8.38
CA VAL A 391 -27.03 -25.72 -7.46
C VAL A 391 -27.01 -25.25 -6.00
N TYR A 392 -26.19 -24.24 -5.68
CA TYR A 392 -26.10 -23.68 -4.33
C TYR A 392 -25.99 -22.16 -4.33
N LEU A 393 -26.52 -21.55 -3.27
CA LEU A 393 -26.37 -20.15 -2.94
C LEU A 393 -25.53 -20.05 -1.68
N VAL A 394 -24.45 -19.26 -1.70
CA VAL A 394 -23.65 -18.96 -0.51
C VAL A 394 -23.90 -17.53 -0.12
N GLU A 395 -24.53 -17.34 1.04
CA GLU A 395 -24.84 -16.02 1.57
C GLU A 395 -23.96 -15.73 2.77
N VAL A 396 -23.37 -14.54 2.78
CA VAL A 396 -22.69 -13.96 3.92
C VAL A 396 -23.57 -12.83 4.43
N GLN A 397 -24.29 -13.12 5.51
CA GLN A 397 -25.09 -12.16 6.26
C GLN A 397 -24.66 -12.26 7.73
N GLN A 398 -24.45 -11.12 8.38
CA GLN A 398 -24.39 -11.12 9.85
C GLN A 398 -25.80 -11.17 10.42
N ALA A 399 -25.94 -11.73 11.63
CA ALA A 399 -27.24 -11.80 12.31
C ALA A 399 -27.88 -10.41 12.45
N PHE A 400 -29.21 -10.34 12.50
CA PHE A 400 -30.02 -9.10 12.48
C PHE A 400 -29.66 -8.05 13.57
N ASP A 401 -28.87 -8.43 14.57
CA ASP A 401 -28.45 -7.61 15.72
C ASP A 401 -26.93 -7.32 15.75
N ALA A 402 -26.21 -7.70 14.69
CA ALA A 402 -24.76 -7.51 14.55
C ALA A 402 -24.44 -6.33 13.61
N PRO A 403 -23.26 -5.69 13.75
CA PRO A 403 -22.85 -4.61 12.87
C PRO A 403 -22.79 -5.07 11.39
N PRO A 404 -23.00 -4.15 10.42
CA PRO A 404 -22.87 -4.49 9.01
C PRO A 404 -21.46 -5.03 8.69
N LEU A 405 -21.33 -5.74 7.56
CA LEU A 405 -20.04 -6.32 7.16
C LEU A 405 -18.96 -5.23 7.16
N PRO A 406 -17.72 -5.56 7.57
CA PRO A 406 -16.64 -4.60 7.52
C PRO A 406 -16.37 -4.19 6.08
N HIS A 407 -15.80 -3.00 5.91
CA HIS A 407 -15.17 -2.65 4.65
C HIS A 407 -14.14 -3.72 4.30
N PHE A 408 -14.12 -4.13 3.03
CA PHE A 408 -13.18 -5.13 2.58
C PHE A 408 -12.71 -4.85 1.16
N GLN A 409 -11.47 -5.22 0.87
CA GLN A 409 -10.88 -5.04 -0.46
C GLN A 409 -10.92 -6.33 -1.27
N THR A 410 -10.73 -7.46 -0.59
CA THR A 410 -10.60 -8.77 -1.19
C THR A 410 -11.50 -9.77 -0.48
N LEU A 411 -12.29 -10.49 -1.27
CA LEU A 411 -13.00 -11.68 -0.85
C LEU A 411 -12.13 -12.88 -1.23
N ARG A 412 -11.70 -13.66 -0.25
CA ARG A 412 -11.01 -14.93 -0.47
C ARG A 412 -11.95 -16.10 -0.18
N ILE A 413 -11.99 -17.05 -1.09
CA ILE A 413 -12.80 -18.26 -1.05
C ILE A 413 -11.84 -19.45 -1.02
N ASP A 414 -11.78 -20.15 0.10
CA ASP A 414 -10.96 -21.36 0.25
C ASP A 414 -11.89 -22.58 0.20
N SER A 415 -11.69 -23.48 -0.76
CA SER A 415 -12.38 -24.78 -0.82
C SER A 415 -11.54 -25.86 -0.12
N PHE A 416 -12.18 -26.63 0.75
CA PHE A 416 -11.57 -27.81 1.36
C PHE A 416 -11.41 -28.98 0.40
N VAL A 417 -12.24 -29.01 -0.64
CA VAL A 417 -12.26 -30.11 -1.61
C VAL A 417 -11.95 -29.53 -2.98
N ALA A 418 -10.85 -30.02 -3.55
CA ALA A 418 -10.46 -29.73 -4.92
C ALA A 418 -9.79 -30.98 -5.50
N GLY A 419 -9.85 -31.14 -6.82
CA GLY A 419 -9.16 -32.25 -7.46
C GLY A 419 -9.18 -32.14 -8.97
N SER A 420 -8.38 -32.99 -9.61
CA SER A 420 -8.35 -33.04 -11.07
C SER A 420 -9.37 -34.04 -11.62
N PRO A 421 -10.14 -33.71 -12.68
CA PRO A 421 -10.94 -34.67 -13.43
C PRO A 421 -10.11 -35.86 -13.94
N SER A 422 -8.85 -35.63 -14.34
CA SER A 422 -7.94 -36.68 -14.81
C SER A 422 -7.57 -37.75 -13.78
N GLU A 423 -7.86 -37.54 -12.50
CA GLU A 423 -7.59 -38.50 -11.43
C GLU A 423 -8.78 -39.43 -11.14
N ALA A 424 -9.99 -39.04 -11.56
CA ALA A 424 -11.24 -39.69 -11.16
C ALA A 424 -12.06 -40.20 -12.35
N GLU A 425 -11.90 -39.58 -13.52
CA GLU A 425 -12.58 -39.93 -14.76
C GLU A 425 -11.51 -40.09 -15.87
N ASP A 426 -11.80 -40.85 -16.94
CA ASP A 426 -10.96 -40.96 -18.16
C ASP A 426 -10.95 -39.64 -18.96
N SER A 427 -10.79 -38.51 -18.25
CA SER A 427 -10.74 -37.16 -18.77
C SER A 427 -9.28 -36.73 -18.92
N THR A 428 -8.98 -36.03 -20.01
CA THR A 428 -7.67 -35.42 -20.23
C THR A 428 -7.50 -34.08 -19.51
N ASP A 429 -8.53 -33.61 -18.80
CA ASP A 429 -8.49 -32.35 -18.07
C ASP A 429 -7.70 -32.50 -16.75
N THR A 430 -6.55 -31.84 -16.70
CA THR A 430 -5.61 -31.85 -15.56
C THR A 430 -5.83 -30.70 -14.58
N ARG A 431 -6.83 -29.84 -14.81
CA ARG A 431 -7.11 -28.68 -13.95
C ARG A 431 -7.63 -29.13 -12.59
N ILE A 432 -7.17 -28.48 -11.53
CA ILE A 432 -7.69 -28.70 -10.18
C ILE A 432 -8.98 -27.90 -10.03
N LEU A 433 -10.14 -28.58 -10.04
CA LEU A 433 -11.46 -27.95 -9.94
C LEU A 433 -12.03 -28.12 -8.52
N SER A 434 -12.75 -27.12 -8.03
CA SER A 434 -13.49 -27.20 -6.77
C SER A 434 -14.96 -26.83 -6.92
N VAL A 435 -15.26 -25.57 -7.27
CA VAL A 435 -16.61 -25.04 -7.49
C VAL A 435 -16.62 -24.14 -8.72
N ALA A 436 -17.75 -24.10 -9.41
CA ALA A 436 -18.00 -23.16 -10.50
C ALA A 436 -18.95 -22.07 -10.04
N ILE A 437 -18.64 -20.81 -10.35
CA ILE A 437 -19.44 -19.64 -9.97
C ILE A 437 -20.09 -19.04 -11.20
N SER A 438 -21.39 -18.75 -11.11
CA SER A 438 -22.15 -18.04 -12.16
C SER A 438 -22.13 -16.53 -11.96
N SER A 439 -22.32 -16.04 -10.74
CA SER A 439 -22.09 -14.62 -10.41
C SER A 439 -21.94 -14.37 -8.91
N ILE A 440 -21.38 -13.22 -8.58
CA ILE A 440 -21.26 -12.72 -7.19
C ILE A 440 -21.99 -11.39 -7.09
N PHE A 441 -22.88 -11.27 -6.12
CA PHE A 441 -23.63 -10.05 -5.83
C PHE A 441 -23.12 -9.44 -4.53
N ILE A 442 -22.84 -8.14 -4.58
CA ILE A 442 -22.49 -7.34 -3.41
C ILE A 442 -23.53 -6.25 -3.27
N ASN A 443 -24.31 -6.33 -2.19
CA ASN A 443 -25.25 -5.28 -1.78
C ASN A 443 -24.52 -4.33 -0.84
N TYR A 444 -24.56 -3.04 -1.16
CA TYR A 444 -23.94 -1.99 -0.35
C TYR A 444 -25.02 -1.12 0.29
N LEU A 445 -24.72 -0.62 1.48
CA LEU A 445 -25.51 0.41 2.15
C LEU A 445 -25.50 1.75 1.40
#